data_AF-A0A950QNY4-F1
#
_entry.id   AF-A0A950QNY4-F1
#
_cell.length_a   1.000
_cell.length_b   1.000
_cell.length_c   1.000
_cell.angle_alpha   90.00
_cell.angle_beta   90.00
_cell.angle_gamma   90.00
#
_symmetry.space_group_name_H-M   'P 1'
#
loop_
_entity.id
_entity.type
_entity.pdbx_description
1 polymer ?
#
loop_
_entity_poly.entity_id
_entity_poly.type
_entity_poly.pdbx_seq_one_letter_code
_entity_poly.pdbx_strand_id
1 'polypeptide(L)'
;MTFRWKDAQGREQVGAGFTHDVSAVSIFVFSRDLPPLNGLLHCEVKLPRLRDAGCVPVTVSGRVVRAVTNGNWRQHGFAVLGEMLRLCTEVSGEQSDELEDFASAPTSRVRPN
;
A
#
# COMPACT_ATOMS: atom_id res chain seq x y z
N MET A 1 -3.70 -2.70 8.80
CA MET A 1 -3.19 -3.92 8.14
C MET A 1 -3.77 -5.12 8.85
N THR A 2 -4.14 -6.16 8.11
CA THR A 2 -4.57 -7.46 8.63
C THR A 2 -3.60 -8.54 8.18
N PHE A 3 -3.40 -9.56 8.99
CA PHE A 3 -2.52 -10.67 8.66
C PHE A 3 -3.06 -12.00 9.17
N ARG A 4 -2.70 -13.07 8.46
CA ARG A 4 -3.11 -14.44 8.75
C ARG A 4 -1.88 -15.34 8.83
N TRP A 5 -1.87 -16.25 9.80
CA TRP A 5 -0.81 -17.25 9.96
C TRP A 5 -1.39 -18.55 10.50
N LYS A 6 -0.57 -19.61 10.53
CA LYS A 6 -0.91 -20.86 11.24
C LYS A 6 -0.18 -20.91 12.57
N ASP A 7 -0.90 -21.21 13.65
CA ASP A 7 -0.31 -21.46 14.96
C ASP A 7 0.44 -22.81 14.99
N ALA A 8 1.05 -23.14 16.14
CA ALA A 8 1.77 -24.39 16.33
C ALA A 8 0.90 -25.64 16.17
N GLN A 9 -0.41 -25.51 16.31
CA GLN A 9 -1.40 -26.58 16.11
C GLN A 9 -1.93 -26.60 14.67
N GLY A 10 -1.40 -25.76 13.78
CA GLY A 10 -1.83 -25.65 12.39
C GLY A 10 -3.15 -24.90 12.19
N ARG A 11 -3.73 -24.32 13.25
CA ARG A 11 -4.98 -23.56 13.17
C ARG A 11 -4.69 -22.18 12.60
N GLU A 12 -5.58 -21.73 11.75
CA GLU A 12 -5.49 -20.40 11.19
C GLU A 12 -5.82 -19.35 12.25
N GLN A 13 -4.96 -18.34 12.34
CA GLN A 13 -5.10 -17.19 13.22
C GLN A 13 -5.16 -15.92 12.37
N VAL A 14 -5.86 -14.92 12.88
CA VAL A 14 -6.00 -13.60 12.25
C VAL A 14 -5.59 -12.54 13.26
N GLY A 15 -4.80 -11.59 12.81
CA GLY A 15 -4.30 -10.49 13.63
C GLY A 15 -4.38 -9.17 12.86
N ALA A 16 -4.29 -8.09 13.61
CA ALA A 16 -4.32 -6.74 13.05
C ALA A 16 -3.18 -5.90 13.59
N GLY A 17 -2.71 -4.97 12.76
CA GLY A 17 -1.60 -4.10 13.11
C GLY A 17 -1.49 -2.90 12.19
N PHE A 18 -0.46 -2.11 12.46
CA PHE A 18 -0.08 -0.97 11.63
C PHE A 18 1.40 -1.09 11.28
N THR A 19 1.79 -0.54 10.14
CA THR A 19 3.18 -0.40 9.72
C THR A 19 3.44 1.07 9.44
N HIS A 20 4.65 1.54 9.72
CA HIS A 20 5.11 2.87 9.31
C HIS A 20 6.03 2.76 8.09
N ASP A 21 6.95 1.80 8.13
CA ASP A 21 7.95 1.57 7.09
C ASP A 21 7.69 0.26 6.36
N VAL A 22 7.68 0.37 5.04
CA VAL A 22 7.55 -0.73 4.10
C VAL A 22 8.69 -0.60 3.09
N SER A 23 9.47 -1.66 2.95
CA SER A 23 10.45 -1.81 1.87
C SER A 23 9.94 -2.80 0.83
N ALA A 24 10.66 -2.93 -0.30
CA ALA A 24 10.32 -3.88 -1.36
C ALA A 24 10.33 -5.35 -0.89
N VAL A 25 11.07 -5.66 0.18
CA VAL A 25 11.30 -7.04 0.65
C VAL A 25 10.91 -7.25 2.11
N SER A 26 10.63 -6.19 2.86
CA SER A 26 10.41 -6.28 4.30
C SER A 26 9.44 -5.25 4.85
N ILE A 27 8.76 -5.62 5.93
CA ILE A 27 7.80 -4.77 6.64
C ILE A 27 7.96 -4.98 8.14
N PHE A 28 7.91 -3.90 8.91
CA PHE A 28 7.77 -3.98 10.36
C PHE A 28 6.32 -3.69 10.78
N VAL A 29 5.70 -4.67 11.43
CA VAL A 29 4.30 -4.61 11.85
C VAL A 29 4.26 -4.40 13.34
N PHE A 30 3.69 -3.28 13.78
CA PHE A 30 3.30 -3.08 15.17
C PHE A 30 1.98 -3.79 15.42
N SER A 31 2.01 -4.76 16.32
CA SER A 31 0.82 -5.51 16.73
C SER A 31 1.10 -6.25 18.03
N ARG A 32 0.07 -6.45 18.85
CA ARG A 32 0.10 -7.35 20.02
C ARG A 32 -0.09 -8.81 19.63
N ASP A 33 -0.65 -9.05 18.46
CA ASP A 33 -0.84 -10.40 17.91
C ASP A 33 0.47 -10.79 17.23
N LEU A 34 1.25 -11.65 17.90
CA LEU A 34 2.58 -12.03 17.43
C LEU A 34 2.56 -13.42 16.79
N PRO A 35 2.75 -13.53 15.47
CA PRO A 35 2.96 -14.82 14.85
C PRO A 35 4.29 -15.45 15.33
N PRO A 36 4.42 -16.78 15.24
CA PRO A 36 5.65 -17.46 15.64
C PRO A 36 6.84 -17.06 14.75
N LEU A 37 8.03 -17.05 15.34
CA LEU A 37 9.28 -16.83 14.60
C LEU A 37 9.42 -17.87 13.48
N ASN A 38 9.87 -17.44 12.30
CA ASN A 38 9.96 -18.22 11.05
C ASN A 38 8.62 -18.70 10.48
N GLY A 39 7.50 -18.33 11.11
CA GLY A 39 6.16 -18.61 10.63
C GLY A 39 5.87 -17.90 9.31
N LEU A 40 5.21 -18.60 8.40
CA LEU A 40 4.67 -18.01 7.18
C LEU A 40 3.42 -17.20 7.52
N LEU A 41 3.34 -16.00 6.97
CA LEU A 41 2.15 -15.18 7.05
C LEU A 41 1.75 -14.59 5.70
N HIS A 42 0.47 -14.29 5.61
CA HIS A 42 -0.10 -13.51 4.54
C HIS A 42 -0.66 -12.21 5.11
N CYS A 43 -0.23 -11.08 4.56
CA CYS A 43 -0.60 -9.73 4.99
C CYS A 43 -1.42 -9.03 3.92
N GLU A 44 -2.37 -8.23 4.36
CA GLU A 44 -3.07 -7.27 3.53
C GLU A 44 -2.92 -5.86 4.14
N VAL A 45 -2.31 -4.96 3.39
CA VAL A 45 -2.16 -3.55 3.75
C VAL A 45 -3.21 -2.76 2.98
N LYS A 46 -4.18 -2.23 3.73
CA LYS A 46 -5.17 -1.30 3.20
C LYS A 46 -4.58 0.10 3.23
N LEU A 47 -4.35 0.68 2.04
CA LEU A 47 -3.91 2.06 1.89
C LEU A 47 -5.14 2.98 1.80
N PRO A 48 -5.05 4.23 2.31
CA PRO A 48 -6.08 5.23 2.08
C PRO A 48 -6.27 5.44 0.58
N ARG A 49 -7.52 5.64 0.15
CA ARG A 49 -7.80 6.01 -1.24
C ARG A 49 -7.19 7.39 -1.50
N LEU A 50 -6.18 7.48 -2.36
CA LEU A 50 -5.79 8.75 -2.96
C LEU A 50 -6.90 9.13 -3.95
N ARG A 51 -7.38 10.38 -3.88
CA ARG A 51 -8.60 10.84 -4.58
C ARG A 51 -8.56 10.61 -6.10
N ASP A 52 -7.37 10.51 -6.69
CA ASP A 52 -7.17 10.44 -8.14
C ASP A 52 -6.32 9.24 -8.60
N ALA A 53 -5.95 8.33 -7.68
CA ALA A 53 -5.15 7.15 -8.00
C ALA A 53 -5.84 5.92 -7.41
N GLY A 54 -6.17 4.95 -8.27
CA GLY A 54 -6.71 3.65 -7.87
C GLY A 54 -5.74 2.94 -6.92
N CYS A 55 -5.87 3.21 -5.63
CA CYS A 55 -4.99 2.66 -4.61
C CYS A 55 -5.51 1.25 -4.27
N VAL A 56 -4.79 0.24 -4.73
CA VAL A 56 -5.15 -1.18 -4.53
C VAL A 56 -4.49 -1.70 -3.24
N PRO A 57 -5.09 -2.67 -2.54
CA PRO A 57 -4.45 -3.36 -1.43
C PRO A 57 -3.07 -3.89 -1.81
N VAL A 58 -2.12 -3.76 -0.86
CA VAL A 58 -0.81 -4.41 -1.00
C VAL A 58 -0.86 -5.73 -0.25
N THR A 59 -0.59 -6.83 -0.95
CA THR A 59 -0.52 -8.16 -0.36
C THR A 59 0.94 -8.58 -0.20
N VAL A 60 1.24 -9.18 0.94
CA VAL A 60 2.60 -9.65 1.25
C VAL A 60 2.52 -11.07 1.72
N SER A 61 3.31 -11.94 1.12
CA SER A 61 3.52 -13.30 1.62
C SER A 61 4.96 -13.40 2.07
N GLY A 62 5.17 -13.68 3.35
CA GLY A 62 6.51 -13.64 3.93
C GLY A 62 6.66 -14.49 5.18
N ARG A 63 7.87 -14.47 5.73
CA ARG A 63 8.22 -15.13 6.99
C ARG A 63 8.50 -14.09 8.07
N VAL A 64 8.10 -14.40 9.29
CA VAL A 64 8.51 -13.62 10.46
C VAL A 64 9.99 -13.88 10.74
N VAL A 65 10.82 -12.86 10.59
CA VAL A 65 12.27 -12.95 10.85
C VAL A 65 12.67 -12.39 12.20
N ARG A 66 11.77 -11.64 12.85
CA ARG A 66 11.99 -11.05 14.16
C ARG A 66 10.64 -10.77 14.84
N ALA A 67 10.53 -11.06 16.13
CA ALA A 67 9.43 -10.61 16.97
C ALA A 67 10.01 -9.89 18.19
N VAL A 68 9.45 -8.74 18.54
CA VAL A 68 9.91 -7.89 19.65
C VAL A 68 8.75 -7.71 20.61
N THR A 69 8.95 -8.16 21.85
CA THR A 69 7.94 -8.15 22.93
C THR A 69 8.32 -7.23 24.09
N ASN A 70 9.32 -6.37 23.92
CA ASN A 70 9.86 -5.55 24.99
C ASN A 70 8.79 -4.63 25.63
N GLY A 71 9.00 -4.28 26.91
CA GLY A 71 8.01 -3.58 27.75
C GLY A 71 7.61 -2.17 27.26
N ASN A 72 8.24 -1.67 26.19
CA ASN A 72 7.78 -0.49 25.49
C ASN A 72 6.83 -0.89 24.36
N TRP A 73 5.53 -0.69 24.58
CA TRP A 73 4.48 -0.97 23.60
C TRP A 73 4.71 -0.33 22.22
N ARG A 74 5.49 0.76 22.15
CA ARG A 74 5.84 1.43 20.88
C ARG A 74 6.80 0.64 19.99
N GLN A 75 7.44 -0.38 20.53
CA GLN A 75 8.36 -1.26 19.79
C GLN A 75 7.82 -2.69 19.68
N HIS A 76 6.62 -2.94 20.21
CA HIS A 76 6.01 -4.25 20.23
C HIS A 76 5.48 -4.59 18.84
N GLY A 77 5.98 -5.68 18.26
CA GLY A 77 5.67 -6.03 16.89
C GLY A 77 6.61 -7.07 16.30
N PHE A 78 6.55 -7.23 14.97
CA PHE A 78 7.33 -8.23 14.27
C PHE A 78 7.78 -7.74 12.89
N ALA A 79 8.93 -8.23 12.44
CA ALA A 79 9.44 -7.99 11.10
C ALA A 79 9.11 -9.17 10.19
N VAL A 80 8.64 -8.85 8.99
CA VAL A 80 8.35 -9.80 7.92
C VAL A 80 9.37 -9.59 6.82
N LEU A 81 9.92 -10.69 6.29
CA LEU A 81 10.71 -10.72 5.07
C LEU A 81 9.94 -11.55 4.03
N GLY A 82 9.71 -11.00 2.84
CA GLY A 82 8.95 -11.69 1.81
C GLY A 82 8.77 -10.90 0.53
N GLU A 83 8.05 -11.49 -0.41
CA GLU A 83 7.70 -10.85 -1.67
C GLU A 83 6.47 -9.97 -1.45
N MET A 84 6.57 -8.71 -1.86
CA MET A 84 5.47 -7.75 -1.80
C MET A 84 4.87 -7.58 -3.19
N LEU A 85 3.58 -7.90 -3.32
CA LEU A 85 2.83 -7.66 -4.55
C LEU A 85 2.04 -6.37 -4.39
N ARG A 86 2.42 -5.34 -5.15
CA ARG A 86 1.61 -4.14 -5.33
C ARG A 86 0.70 -4.36 -6.53
N LEU A 87 -0.60 -4.41 -6.30
CA LEU A 87 -1.56 -4.32 -7.38
C LEU A 87 -1.70 -2.83 -7.74
N CYS A 88 -1.60 -2.49 -9.02
CA CYS A 88 -1.89 -1.15 -9.52
C CYS A 88 -3.02 -1.31 -10.53
N THR A 89 -4.15 -0.66 -10.32
CA THR A 89 -5.14 -0.48 -11.38
C THR A 89 -4.71 0.75 -12.16
N GLU A 90 -4.38 0.58 -13.44
CA GLU A 90 -4.21 1.71 -14.35
C GLU A 90 -5.51 2.52 -14.34
N VAL A 91 -5.42 3.80 -13.98
CA VAL A 91 -6.51 4.73 -14.24
C VAL A 91 -6.42 5.02 -15.72
N SER A 92 -7.21 4.33 -16.54
CA SER A 92 -7.42 4.71 -17.93
C SER A 92 -7.89 6.16 -17.91
N GLY A 93 -7.02 7.08 -18.33
CA GLY A 93 -7.43 8.47 -18.51
C GLY A 93 -8.54 8.47 -19.56
N GLU A 94 -9.78 8.73 -19.15
CA GLU A 94 -10.78 9.22 -20.08
C GLU A 94 -10.38 10.64 -20.45
N GLN A 95 -9.48 10.72 -21.43
CA GLN A 95 -9.36 11.87 -22.30
C GLN A 95 -10.50 11.74 -23.31
N SER A 96 -11.52 12.58 -23.18
CA SER A 96 -12.45 12.87 -24.26
C SER A 96 -12.63 14.38 -24.40
N ASP A 97 -12.31 14.83 -25.61
CA ASP A 97 -12.39 16.17 -26.17
C ASP A 97 -13.81 16.73 -26.18
N GLU A 98 -13.93 18.03 -25.90
CA GLU A 98 -14.84 19.04 -26.49
C GLU A 98 -14.64 20.33 -25.69
N LEU A 99 -14.06 21.42 -26.20
CA LEU A 99 -14.49 22.19 -27.37
C LEU A 99 -13.30 22.93 -27.99
N GLU A 100 -12.92 22.55 -29.21
CA GLU A 100 -12.35 23.46 -30.19
C GLU A 100 -13.50 23.95 -31.09
N ASP A 101 -14.00 25.16 -30.85
CA ASP A 101 -14.68 25.93 -31.91
C ASP A 101 -14.45 27.43 -31.68
N PHE A 102 -13.23 27.88 -31.97
CA PHE A 102 -12.96 29.28 -32.34
C PHE A 102 -11.74 29.34 -33.25
N ALA A 103 -11.81 28.67 -34.41
CA ALA A 103 -10.83 28.87 -35.47
C ALA A 103 -11.26 30.02 -36.39
N SER A 104 -10.52 31.15 -36.27
CA SER A 104 -10.08 32.06 -37.35
C SER A 104 -11.15 32.88 -38.11
N ALA A 105 -10.99 34.15 -38.51
CA ALA A 105 -9.96 35.22 -38.54
C ALA A 105 -10.68 36.45 -39.24
N PRO A 106 -10.11 37.66 -39.52
CA PRO A 106 -8.69 37.98 -39.73
C PRO A 106 -8.20 39.37 -39.21
N THR A 107 -6.99 39.68 -39.66
CA THR A 107 -5.94 40.59 -39.22
C THR A 107 -6.09 42.10 -39.54
N SER A 108 -5.17 42.87 -38.92
CA SER A 108 -4.70 44.24 -39.22
C SER A 108 -5.48 45.36 -38.51
N ARG A 109 -4.87 46.44 -37.99
CA ARG A 109 -3.68 47.18 -38.45
C ARG A 109 -3.17 48.10 -37.31
N VAL A 110 -1.85 48.26 -37.25
CA VAL A 110 -1.15 49.37 -36.59
C VAL A 110 -1.63 50.72 -37.15
N ARG A 111 -1.83 51.73 -36.30
CA ARG A 111 -1.56 53.14 -36.62
C ARG A 111 -1.09 53.93 -35.38
N PRO A 112 -0.11 54.83 -35.55
CA PRO A 112 0.31 55.79 -34.54
C PRO A 112 -0.54 57.08 -34.60
N ASN A 113 -0.53 57.85 -33.52
CA ASN A 113 -0.49 59.31 -33.53
C ASN A 113 0.07 59.81 -32.20
#